data_AF-A0A4V1BGU0-F1
#
_entry.id   AF-A0A4V1BGU0-F1
#
_cell.length_a   1.000
_cell.length_b   1.000
_cell.length_c   1.000
_cell.angle_alpha   90.00
_cell.angle_beta   90.00
_cell.angle_gamma   90.00
#
_symmetry.space_group_name_H-M   'P 1'
#
loop_
_entity.id
_entity.type
_entity.pdbx_description
1 polymer ?
#
loop_
_entity_poly.entity_id
_entity_poly.type
_entity_poly.pdbx_seq_one_letter_code
_entity_poly.pdbx_strand_id
1 'polypeptide(L)'
;MSLVALVSRSDRLGCKVFHRAQVPILVPGPEFSPILYARLVSDSGLWEVRALFEALLDEPAGWGAAQFGPWFAERPQMIAELHEYGVRDGHRRELPAEQRWGLYAVNRLVDMLLVPLQPHYLEVAYSGASPSAWTEFTELAGATSITEEKFHPFFHEIVDVVVSDDPHEPPTIIDQHWPGAFVGNLLLVRSGVTVRAGSAVVDQQAAARSCMYFTFWRCYRDVQDLSHNWGSNSQWRTSFRRDYCVGGELHYNTDAQWKDDPRPPDDDLTTQERLDLLRFRHGVLRDLGTDCWPYDDYFVEPWH
;
A
#
# COMPACT_ATOMS: atom_id res chain seq x y z
N MET A 1 16.69 -17.13 -39.93
CA MET A 1 16.82 -15.81 -39.27
C MET A 1 15.41 -15.36 -38.88
N SER A 2 14.96 -15.74 -37.69
CA SER A 2 13.65 -15.36 -37.17
C SER A 2 13.80 -14.15 -36.27
N LEU A 3 13.10 -13.08 -36.61
CA LEU A 3 12.99 -11.86 -35.81
C LEU A 3 12.03 -12.15 -34.64
N VAL A 4 12.56 -12.13 -33.42
CA VAL A 4 11.76 -12.15 -32.18
C VAL A 4 11.26 -10.72 -31.94
N ALA A 5 9.95 -10.53 -31.94
CA ALA A 5 9.33 -9.26 -31.61
C ALA A 5 9.40 -9.00 -30.11
N LEU A 6 9.99 -7.86 -29.71
CA LEU A 6 9.92 -7.34 -28.34
C LEU A 6 8.48 -6.94 -28.01
N VAL A 7 7.88 -7.61 -27.03
CA VAL A 7 6.66 -7.18 -26.35
C VAL A 7 7.04 -6.16 -25.27
N SER A 8 6.30 -5.04 -25.23
CA SER A 8 6.45 -3.93 -24.27
C SER A 8 6.33 -4.41 -22.82
N ARG A 9 7.17 -3.87 -21.93
CA ARG A 9 7.22 -4.21 -20.49
C ARG A 9 5.98 -3.76 -19.69
N SER A 10 5.16 -2.86 -20.23
CA SER A 10 3.97 -2.30 -19.54
C SER A 10 2.82 -3.30 -19.35
N ASP A 11 2.78 -4.41 -20.10
CA ASP A 11 1.64 -5.34 -20.08
C ASP A 11 1.70 -6.36 -18.92
N ARG A 12 2.78 -6.37 -18.12
CA ARG A 12 3.02 -7.42 -17.10
C ARG A 12 2.51 -7.09 -15.69
N LEU A 13 1.98 -5.88 -15.46
CA LEU A 13 1.48 -5.42 -14.15
C LEU A 13 -0.07 -5.52 -14.01
N GLY A 14 -0.71 -6.45 -14.72
CA GLY A 14 -2.15 -6.70 -14.55
C GLY A 14 -3.10 -5.76 -15.32
N CYS A 15 -2.60 -4.93 -16.24
CA CYS A 15 -3.46 -4.19 -17.17
C CYS A 15 -3.79 -5.09 -18.37
N LYS A 16 -4.99 -5.68 -18.41
CA LYS A 16 -5.49 -6.38 -19.60
C LYS A 16 -5.57 -5.40 -20.78
N VAL A 17 -4.73 -5.61 -21.79
CA VAL A 17 -4.82 -4.91 -23.08
C VAL A 17 -6.15 -5.27 -23.75
N PHE A 18 -7.06 -4.31 -23.85
CA PHE A 18 -8.26 -4.46 -24.67
C PHE A 18 -8.06 -3.81 -26.05
N HIS A 19 -8.40 -4.59 -27.08
CA HIS A 19 -8.45 -4.16 -28.47
C HIS A 19 -9.36 -2.94 -28.64
N ARG A 20 -8.83 -1.97 -29.39
CA ARG A 20 -9.38 -0.67 -29.73
C ARG A 20 -10.73 -0.82 -30.47
N ALA A 21 -11.85 -0.63 -29.77
CA ALA A 21 -13.12 -0.30 -30.41
C ALA A 21 -13.14 1.20 -30.74
N GLN A 22 -13.35 1.54 -32.01
CA GLN A 22 -13.46 2.93 -32.48
C GLN A 22 -14.76 3.56 -31.94
N VAL A 23 -14.62 4.61 -31.13
CA VAL A 23 -15.71 5.50 -30.71
C VAL A 23 -15.33 6.92 -31.17
N PRO A 24 -16.27 7.77 -31.64
CA PRO A 24 -15.94 8.98 -32.38
C PRO A 24 -15.21 10.02 -31.52
N ILE A 25 -14.15 10.59 -32.09
CA ILE A 25 -13.35 11.66 -31.49
C ILE A 25 -14.17 12.95 -31.54
N LEU A 26 -14.62 13.43 -30.38
CA LEU A 26 -14.95 14.85 -30.19
C LEU A 26 -13.64 15.60 -29.98
N VAL A 27 -13.27 16.44 -30.95
CA VAL A 27 -12.07 17.28 -30.92
C VAL A 27 -12.31 18.46 -29.97
N PRO A 28 -11.52 18.64 -28.89
CA PRO A 28 -11.56 19.86 -28.10
C PRO A 28 -10.74 20.96 -28.79
N GLY A 29 -11.24 22.20 -28.73
CA GLY A 29 -10.58 23.38 -29.27
C GLY A 29 -9.24 23.71 -28.58
N PRO A 30 -8.45 24.63 -29.18
CA PRO A 30 -7.06 24.84 -28.79
C PRO A 30 -6.99 25.79 -27.59
N GLU A 31 -6.88 25.25 -26.37
CA GLU A 31 -6.24 25.91 -25.21
C GLU A 31 -6.22 25.03 -23.94
N PHE A 32 -6.20 23.69 -24.05
CA PHE A 32 -5.96 22.82 -22.90
C PHE A 32 -4.49 22.42 -22.83
N SER A 33 -3.72 23.04 -21.94
CA SER A 33 -2.40 22.56 -21.53
C SER A 33 -2.56 21.60 -20.34
N PRO A 34 -2.31 20.29 -20.50
CA PRO A 34 -2.44 19.31 -19.40
C PRO A 34 -1.50 19.62 -18.23
N ILE A 35 -0.38 20.29 -18.51
CA ILE A 35 0.66 20.67 -17.54
C ILE A 35 0.17 21.82 -16.64
N LEU A 36 -0.63 22.75 -17.17
CA LEU A 36 -1.21 23.83 -16.37
C LEU A 36 -2.36 23.32 -15.49
N TYR A 37 -3.13 22.34 -15.96
CA TYR A 37 -4.21 21.75 -15.17
C TYR A 37 -3.69 20.88 -14.01
N ALA A 38 -2.55 20.19 -14.18
CA ALA A 38 -1.89 19.46 -13.09
C ALA A 38 -1.33 20.38 -11.99
N ARG A 39 -0.85 21.58 -12.35
CA ARG A 39 -0.35 22.58 -11.37
C ARG A 39 -1.44 23.36 -10.64
N LEU A 40 -2.69 23.29 -11.09
CA LEU A 40 -3.83 24.01 -10.50
C LEU A 40 -4.75 23.10 -9.67
N VAL A 41 -4.51 21.77 -9.63
CA VAL A 41 -5.48 20.79 -9.12
C VAL A 41 -4.92 19.85 -8.03
N SER A 42 -3.69 20.04 -7.53
CA SER A 42 -3.28 19.38 -6.28
C SER A 42 -2.52 20.33 -5.35
N ASP A 43 -3.12 20.63 -4.20
CA ASP A 43 -2.45 21.29 -3.07
C ASP A 43 -1.36 20.41 -2.43
N SER A 44 -1.13 19.20 -2.96
CA SER A 44 -0.08 18.28 -2.53
C SER A 44 1.03 18.19 -3.57
N GLY A 45 2.25 18.48 -3.15
CA GLY A 45 3.44 18.24 -3.96
C GLY A 45 3.70 16.75 -4.15
N LEU A 46 3.36 15.92 -3.15
CA LEU A 46 3.56 14.47 -3.19
C LEU A 46 2.92 13.78 -4.41
N TRP A 47 1.91 14.40 -5.03
CA TRP A 47 1.36 13.92 -6.30
C TRP A 47 2.42 13.73 -7.39
N GLU A 48 3.50 14.53 -7.40
CA GLU A 48 4.61 14.40 -8.35
C GLU A 48 5.38 13.07 -8.21
N VAL A 49 5.28 12.37 -7.08
CA VAL A 49 5.89 11.05 -6.88
C VAL A 49 5.34 10.03 -7.88
N ARG A 50 4.14 10.25 -8.42
CA ARG A 50 3.63 9.49 -9.56
C ARG A 50 4.59 9.48 -10.74
N ALA A 51 5.14 10.65 -11.10
CA ALA A 51 6.03 10.76 -12.25
C ALA A 51 7.37 10.04 -11.99
N LEU A 52 7.86 10.07 -10.74
CA LEU A 52 9.00 9.27 -10.31
C LEU A 52 8.70 7.77 -10.42
N PHE A 53 7.55 7.32 -9.92
CA PHE A 53 7.12 5.92 -10.02
C PHE A 53 7.08 5.46 -11.48
N GLU A 54 6.43 6.24 -12.36
CA GLU A 54 6.34 5.93 -13.79
C GLU A 54 7.74 5.86 -14.44
N ALA A 55 8.65 6.78 -14.10
CA ALA A 55 10.03 6.76 -14.61
C ALA A 55 10.82 5.52 -14.13
N LEU A 56 10.68 5.14 -12.86
CA LEU A 56 11.39 3.99 -12.30
C LEU A 56 10.92 2.64 -12.87
N LEU A 57 9.69 2.55 -13.41
CA LEU A 57 9.23 1.36 -14.12
C LEU A 57 10.00 1.11 -15.44
N ASP A 58 10.51 2.17 -16.05
CA ASP A 58 11.29 2.11 -17.28
C ASP A 58 12.81 1.91 -17.03
N GLU A 59 13.26 2.07 -15.78
CA GLU A 59 14.65 1.88 -15.40
C GLU A 59 15.10 0.41 -15.55
N PRO A 60 16.37 0.16 -15.89
CA PRO A 60 16.95 -1.17 -15.81
C PRO A 60 16.89 -1.75 -14.39
N ALA A 61 16.74 -3.08 -14.31
CA ALA A 61 16.72 -3.80 -13.04
C ALA A 61 17.96 -3.51 -12.17
N GLY A 62 17.75 -3.47 -10.86
CA GLY A 62 18.77 -3.15 -9.86
C GLY A 62 18.88 -1.66 -9.51
N TRP A 63 17.86 -0.83 -9.79
CA TRP A 63 17.87 0.57 -9.40
C TRP A 63 17.65 0.76 -7.88
N GLY A 64 18.11 1.88 -7.34
CA GLY A 64 18.01 2.23 -5.92
C GLY A 64 18.12 3.74 -5.74
N ALA A 65 18.73 4.20 -4.64
CA ALA A 65 18.86 5.61 -4.33
C ALA A 65 19.68 6.39 -5.34
N ALA A 66 20.55 5.74 -6.12
CA ALA A 66 21.23 6.40 -7.24
C ALA A 66 20.23 6.98 -8.27
N GLN A 67 19.05 6.37 -8.42
CA GLN A 67 18.00 6.80 -9.36
C GLN A 67 16.99 7.75 -8.70
N PHE A 68 16.45 7.40 -7.53
CA PHE A 68 15.43 8.25 -6.89
C PHE A 68 16.00 9.37 -6.00
N GLY A 69 17.23 9.22 -5.51
CA GLY A 69 17.86 10.17 -4.60
C GLY A 69 18.01 11.58 -5.18
N PRO A 70 18.57 11.74 -6.41
CA PRO A 70 18.65 13.04 -7.06
C PRO A 70 17.27 13.72 -7.24
N TRP A 71 16.23 12.94 -7.53
CA TRP A 71 14.87 13.46 -7.71
C TRP A 71 14.33 14.11 -6.43
N PHE A 72 14.54 13.46 -5.26
CA PHE A 72 14.17 14.00 -3.96
C PHE A 72 15.09 15.13 -3.51
N ALA A 73 16.38 15.10 -3.86
CA ALA A 73 17.32 16.17 -3.54
C ALA A 73 16.96 17.50 -4.23
N GLU A 74 16.42 17.44 -5.45
CA GLU A 74 15.87 18.60 -6.16
C GLU A 74 14.50 19.06 -5.61
N ARG A 75 13.83 18.20 -4.83
CA ARG A 75 12.46 18.41 -4.33
C ARG A 75 12.37 18.13 -2.82
N PRO A 76 13.17 18.82 -1.98
CA PRO A 76 13.21 18.56 -0.55
C PRO A 76 11.84 18.79 0.13
N GLN A 77 10.99 19.63 -0.46
CA GLN A 77 9.62 19.85 0.00
C GLN A 77 8.77 18.57 0.03
N MET A 78 9.06 17.56 -0.80
CA MET A 78 8.31 16.29 -0.82
C MET A 78 8.51 15.51 0.47
N ILE A 79 9.75 15.42 0.94
CA ILE A 79 10.04 14.78 2.23
C ILE A 79 9.48 15.61 3.36
N ALA A 80 9.62 16.94 3.31
CA ALA A 80 9.02 17.82 4.32
C ALA A 80 7.50 17.64 4.43
N GLU A 81 6.79 17.62 3.30
CA GLU A 81 5.35 17.39 3.22
C GLU A 81 4.95 16.01 3.78
N LEU A 82 5.73 14.95 3.48
CA LEU A 82 5.52 13.64 4.07
C LEU A 82 5.60 13.67 5.62
N HIS A 83 6.56 14.43 6.17
CA HIS A 83 6.68 14.65 7.62
C HIS A 83 5.54 15.49 8.20
N GLU A 84 4.98 16.43 7.45
CA GLU A 84 3.81 17.22 7.89
C GLU A 84 2.56 16.35 8.12
N TYR A 85 2.42 15.25 7.37
CA TYR A 85 1.38 14.25 7.63
C TYR A 85 1.68 13.38 8.85
N GLY A 86 2.95 13.20 9.19
CA GLY A 86 3.44 12.41 10.32
C GLY A 86 3.39 13.11 11.68
N VAL A 87 3.06 14.40 11.75
CA VAL A 87 3.02 15.13 13.03
C VAL A 87 2.03 14.50 14.03
N ARG A 88 2.29 14.72 15.32
CA ARG A 88 1.55 14.09 16.44
C ARG A 88 0.02 14.18 16.30
N ASP A 89 -0.48 15.36 15.94
CA ASP A 89 -1.93 15.60 15.81
C ASP A 89 -2.45 15.35 14.38
N GLY A 90 -1.65 14.72 13.51
CA GLY A 90 -2.03 14.37 12.14
C GLY A 90 -3.29 13.51 12.06
N HIS A 91 -3.46 12.59 13.01
CA HIS A 91 -4.61 11.69 13.13
C HIS A 91 -5.96 12.42 13.33
N ARG A 92 -5.94 13.66 13.86
CA ARG A 92 -7.15 14.45 14.15
C ARG A 92 -7.62 15.29 12.98
N ARG A 93 -6.73 15.54 12.02
CA ARG A 93 -7.00 16.38 10.86
C ARG A 93 -7.56 15.51 9.75
N GLU A 94 -8.72 15.88 9.22
CA GLU A 94 -9.18 15.36 7.93
C GLU A 94 -8.27 15.90 6.83
N LEU A 95 -7.81 15.03 5.92
CA LEU A 95 -7.02 15.47 4.78
C LEU A 95 -7.88 15.60 3.52
N PRO A 96 -7.75 16.71 2.77
CA PRO A 96 -8.31 16.82 1.43
C PRO A 96 -7.92 15.64 0.54
N ALA A 97 -8.80 15.31 -0.42
CA ALA A 97 -8.61 14.15 -1.29
C ALA A 97 -7.26 14.21 -2.03
N GLU A 98 -6.87 15.38 -2.51
CA GLU A 98 -5.64 15.65 -3.25
C GLU A 98 -4.38 15.30 -2.45
N GLN A 99 -4.40 15.57 -1.14
CA GLN A 99 -3.31 15.21 -0.23
C GLN A 99 -3.25 13.71 0.02
N ARG A 100 -4.41 13.07 0.12
CA ARG A 100 -4.51 11.60 0.23
C ARG A 100 -4.07 10.90 -1.06
N TRP A 101 -4.28 11.52 -2.22
CA TRP A 101 -3.78 11.02 -3.50
C TRP A 101 -2.26 11.14 -3.61
N GLY A 102 -1.67 12.22 -3.10
CA GLY A 102 -0.22 12.38 -2.99
C GLY A 102 0.42 11.30 -2.12
N LEU A 103 -0.14 11.06 -0.93
CA LEU A 103 0.29 9.94 -0.06
C LEU A 103 0.13 8.58 -0.75
N TYR A 104 -0.91 8.39 -1.55
CA TYR A 104 -1.12 7.14 -2.28
C TYR A 104 -0.05 6.94 -3.37
N ALA A 105 0.41 8.02 -4.01
CA ALA A 105 1.53 7.95 -4.94
C ALA A 105 2.83 7.51 -4.24
N VAL A 106 3.08 8.00 -3.01
CA VAL A 106 4.18 7.50 -2.17
C VAL A 106 3.99 6.03 -1.83
N ASN A 107 2.79 5.59 -1.45
CA ASN A 107 2.53 4.18 -1.14
C ASN A 107 2.84 3.25 -2.32
N ARG A 108 2.52 3.65 -3.56
CA ARG A 108 2.87 2.86 -4.74
C ARG A 108 4.37 2.75 -4.97
N LEU A 109 5.12 3.83 -4.71
CA LEU A 109 6.58 3.77 -4.70
C LEU A 109 7.06 2.79 -3.63
N VAL A 110 6.52 2.84 -2.41
CA VAL A 110 6.86 1.90 -1.32
C VAL A 110 6.57 0.45 -1.72
N ASP A 111 5.39 0.14 -2.25
CA ASP A 111 5.03 -1.20 -2.71
C ASP A 111 6.04 -1.73 -3.75
N MET A 112 6.51 -0.87 -4.66
CA MET A 112 7.52 -1.21 -5.66
C MET A 112 8.92 -1.43 -5.05
N LEU A 113 9.30 -0.64 -4.04
CA LEU A 113 10.57 -0.77 -3.32
C LEU A 113 10.64 -2.07 -2.49
N LEU A 114 9.49 -2.58 -2.04
CA LEU A 114 9.41 -3.81 -1.24
C LEU A 114 9.47 -5.09 -2.07
N VAL A 115 9.20 -5.04 -3.39
CA VAL A 115 9.12 -6.25 -4.22
C VAL A 115 10.34 -7.18 -4.08
N PRO A 116 11.61 -6.70 -4.08
CA PRO A 116 12.77 -7.59 -3.95
C PRO A 116 12.88 -8.30 -2.61
N LEU A 117 12.15 -7.85 -1.58
CA LEU A 117 12.15 -8.40 -0.23
C LEU A 117 10.98 -9.39 -0.01
N GLN A 118 10.04 -9.44 -0.95
CA GLN A 118 8.86 -10.30 -0.83
C GLN A 118 9.18 -11.72 -1.30
N PRO A 119 8.54 -12.75 -0.70
CA PRO A 119 8.71 -14.11 -1.19
C PRO A 119 8.20 -14.23 -2.64
N HIS A 120 8.91 -15.00 -3.47
CA HIS A 120 8.59 -15.15 -4.88
C HIS A 120 7.90 -16.51 -5.14
N TYR A 121 6.73 -16.71 -4.54
CA TYR A 121 5.94 -17.93 -4.77
C TYR A 121 5.26 -17.96 -6.16
N LEU A 122 5.14 -16.79 -6.81
CA LEU A 122 4.61 -16.65 -8.16
C LEU A 122 5.76 -16.35 -9.13
N GLU A 123 5.82 -17.07 -10.27
CA GLU A 123 6.98 -17.16 -11.18
C GLU A 123 7.44 -15.84 -11.84
N VAL A 124 6.73 -14.72 -11.64
CA VAL A 124 7.05 -13.45 -12.31
C VAL A 124 7.07 -12.29 -11.30
N ALA A 125 8.10 -12.25 -10.47
CA ALA A 125 8.37 -11.06 -9.67
C ALA A 125 9.03 -9.96 -10.52
N TYR A 126 8.55 -8.73 -10.38
CA TYR A 126 9.24 -7.57 -10.92
C TYR A 126 10.58 -7.38 -10.22
N SER A 127 11.66 -7.35 -10.99
CA SER A 127 13.03 -7.23 -10.49
C SER A 127 13.63 -5.83 -10.66
N GLY A 128 12.80 -4.79 -10.73
CA GLY A 128 13.26 -3.42 -11.01
C GLY A 128 14.13 -2.85 -9.89
N ALA A 129 13.62 -2.82 -8.66
CA ALA A 129 14.34 -2.29 -7.51
C ALA A 129 15.46 -3.25 -7.05
N SER A 130 16.53 -2.71 -6.49
CA SER A 130 17.54 -3.46 -5.75
C SER A 130 17.03 -3.82 -4.34
N PRO A 131 17.55 -4.89 -3.70
CA PRO A 131 17.17 -5.24 -2.33
C PRO A 131 17.46 -4.16 -1.28
N SER A 132 18.43 -3.26 -1.53
CA SER A 132 18.73 -2.15 -0.62
C SER A 132 17.83 -0.92 -0.81
N ALA A 133 17.06 -0.85 -1.90
CA ALA A 133 16.30 0.34 -2.28
C ALA A 133 15.29 0.77 -1.19
N TRP A 134 14.68 -0.18 -0.49
CA TRP A 134 13.79 0.12 0.64
C TRP A 134 14.53 0.79 1.80
N THR A 135 15.64 0.20 2.25
CA THR A 135 16.47 0.79 3.33
C THR A 135 16.96 2.18 2.95
N GLU A 136 17.48 2.33 1.73
CA GLU A 136 17.96 3.62 1.23
C GLU A 136 16.85 4.68 1.17
N PHE A 137 15.63 4.29 0.79
CA PHE A 137 14.47 5.19 0.81
C PHE A 137 14.07 5.58 2.24
N THR A 138 14.07 4.63 3.19
CA THR A 138 13.75 4.94 4.60
C THR A 138 14.75 5.91 5.23
N GLU A 139 16.04 5.75 4.92
CA GLU A 139 17.10 6.69 5.33
C GLU A 139 16.88 8.07 4.72
N LEU A 140 16.63 8.13 3.40
CA LEU A 140 16.36 9.39 2.69
C LEU A 140 15.11 10.10 3.24
N ALA A 141 14.04 9.35 3.51
CA ALA A 141 12.80 9.89 4.03
C ALA A 141 12.88 10.29 5.50
N GLY A 142 13.95 9.94 6.22
CA GLY A 142 14.04 10.12 7.68
C GLY A 142 12.95 9.33 8.41
N ALA A 143 12.61 8.15 7.90
CA ALA A 143 11.60 7.27 8.47
C ALA A 143 12.19 6.48 9.65
N THR A 144 11.35 6.16 10.64
CA THR A 144 11.73 5.36 11.80
C THR A 144 11.23 3.93 11.60
N SER A 145 12.10 2.93 11.81
CA SER A 145 11.70 1.54 11.75
C SER A 145 10.76 1.15 12.90
N ILE A 146 9.84 0.23 12.62
CA ILE A 146 9.03 -0.45 13.64
C ILE A 146 9.95 -1.33 14.51
N THR A 147 9.86 -1.20 15.83
CA THR A 147 10.71 -1.95 16.79
C THR A 147 9.92 -2.93 17.66
N GLU A 148 8.61 -3.03 17.45
CA GLU A 148 7.72 -3.91 18.18
C GLU A 148 8.01 -5.39 17.87
N GLU A 149 8.64 -6.09 18.82
CA GLU A 149 8.98 -7.52 18.68
C GLU A 149 7.77 -8.46 18.84
N LYS A 150 6.68 -7.97 19.45
CA LYS A 150 5.44 -8.73 19.60
C LYS A 150 4.56 -8.54 18.37
N PHE A 151 4.00 -9.64 17.86
CA PHE A 151 3.05 -9.56 16.77
C PHE A 151 1.85 -8.69 17.16
N HIS A 152 1.49 -7.80 16.25
CA HIS A 152 0.28 -7.00 16.33
C HIS A 152 -0.07 -6.50 14.92
N PRO A 153 -1.33 -6.63 14.47
CA PRO A 153 -1.71 -6.34 13.08
C PRO A 153 -1.51 -4.88 12.67
N PHE A 154 -1.44 -3.94 13.62
CA PHE A 154 -1.09 -2.55 13.32
C PHE A 154 0.32 -2.42 12.74
N PHE A 155 1.29 -3.07 13.37
CA PHE A 155 2.72 -2.96 13.05
C PHE A 155 3.16 -4.01 12.03
N HIS A 156 2.43 -5.12 11.94
CA HIS A 156 2.86 -6.32 11.23
C HIS A 156 1.85 -6.74 10.15
N GLU A 157 2.37 -7.09 8.99
CA GLU A 157 1.66 -7.73 7.89
C GLU A 157 2.04 -9.20 7.85
N ILE A 158 1.05 -10.09 7.90
CA ILE A 158 1.29 -11.54 7.79
C ILE A 158 1.63 -11.88 6.34
N VAL A 159 2.86 -12.34 6.13
CA VAL A 159 3.37 -12.85 4.85
C VAL A 159 3.10 -14.35 4.74
N ASP A 160 3.38 -15.08 5.81
CA ASP A 160 3.20 -16.53 5.87
C ASP A 160 2.93 -16.99 7.31
N VAL A 161 2.43 -18.22 7.48
CA VAL A 161 2.07 -18.80 8.77
C VAL A 161 2.64 -20.21 8.91
N VAL A 162 3.39 -20.43 9.99
CA VAL A 162 3.76 -21.76 10.46
C VAL A 162 2.74 -22.20 11.50
N VAL A 163 1.99 -23.25 11.19
CA VAL A 163 0.97 -23.80 12.10
C VAL A 163 1.64 -24.42 13.31
N SER A 164 1.16 -24.08 14.51
CA SER A 164 1.60 -24.71 15.75
C SER A 164 0.79 -25.97 16.09
N ASP A 165 1.39 -26.84 16.91
CA ASP A 165 0.77 -28.05 17.44
C ASP A 165 -0.36 -27.72 18.44
N ASP A 166 -0.29 -26.58 19.13
CA ASP A 166 -1.39 -26.05 19.95
C ASP A 166 -2.33 -25.19 19.07
N PRO A 167 -3.59 -25.61 18.84
CA PRO A 167 -4.54 -24.88 18.02
C PRO A 167 -4.87 -23.47 18.53
N HIS A 168 -4.61 -23.18 19.81
CA HIS A 168 -4.91 -21.89 20.45
C HIS A 168 -3.66 -21.04 20.73
N GLU A 169 -2.48 -21.44 20.24
CA GLU A 169 -1.26 -20.65 20.43
C GLU A 169 -1.41 -19.25 19.80
N PRO A 170 -1.14 -18.17 20.54
CA PRO A 170 -1.19 -16.82 19.99
C PRO A 170 -0.06 -16.60 18.97
N PRO A 171 -0.21 -15.67 18.02
CA PRO A 171 0.81 -15.43 17.00
C PRO A 171 2.13 -14.94 17.59
N THR A 172 3.23 -15.55 17.17
CA THR A 172 4.60 -15.12 17.47
C THR A 172 5.36 -14.89 16.18
N ILE A 173 6.15 -13.82 16.11
CA ILE A 173 6.99 -13.54 14.94
C ILE A 173 8.16 -14.52 14.94
N ILE A 174 8.38 -15.21 13.83
CA ILE A 174 9.50 -16.15 13.67
C ILE A 174 10.46 -15.76 12.55
N ASP A 175 10.05 -14.87 11.66
CA ASP A 175 10.90 -14.32 10.61
C ASP A 175 10.39 -12.94 10.15
N GLN A 176 11.28 -12.13 9.60
CA GLN A 176 10.99 -10.80 9.06
C GLN A 176 11.52 -10.69 7.62
N HIS A 177 10.62 -10.39 6.69
CA HIS A 177 10.91 -10.22 5.27
C HIS A 177 11.36 -8.80 4.93
N TRP A 178 10.68 -7.80 5.50
CA TRP A 178 11.07 -6.39 5.39
C TRP A 178 10.73 -5.60 6.65
N PRO A 179 11.54 -4.58 7.01
CA PRO A 179 11.22 -3.70 8.12
C PRO A 179 10.05 -2.79 7.77
N GLY A 180 9.12 -2.63 8.72
CA GLY A 180 8.09 -1.60 8.64
C GLY A 180 8.63 -0.23 9.03
N ALA A 181 7.91 0.83 8.66
CA ALA A 181 8.38 2.19 8.89
C ALA A 181 7.25 3.17 9.21
N PHE A 182 7.56 4.14 10.07
CA PHE A 182 6.80 5.35 10.34
C PHE A 182 7.48 6.57 9.74
N VAL A 183 6.68 7.54 9.30
CA VAL A 183 7.15 8.93 9.17
C VAL A 183 6.44 9.73 10.26
N GLY A 184 7.19 10.20 11.25
CA GLY A 184 6.62 10.71 12.49
C GLY A 184 5.75 9.64 13.18
N ASN A 185 4.44 9.87 13.26
CA ASN A 185 3.44 8.96 13.83
C ASN A 185 2.59 8.27 12.75
N LEU A 186 2.75 8.64 11.47
CA LEU A 186 2.02 8.03 10.35
C LEU A 186 2.69 6.72 9.97
N LEU A 187 1.94 5.62 10.00
CA LEU A 187 2.40 4.32 9.52
C LEU A 187 2.53 4.37 7.99
N LEU A 188 3.76 4.31 7.49
CA LEU A 188 4.02 4.29 6.06
C LEU A 188 3.82 2.88 5.50
N VAL A 189 4.41 1.88 6.15
CA VAL A 189 4.24 0.48 5.81
C VAL A 189 4.47 -0.43 7.01
N ARG A 190 3.76 -1.55 7.05
CA ARG A 190 3.91 -2.59 8.08
C ARG A 190 5.14 -3.45 7.81
N SER A 191 5.68 -4.01 8.89
CA SER A 191 6.73 -5.02 8.82
C SER A 191 6.14 -6.32 8.28
N GLY A 192 6.70 -6.84 7.19
CA GLY A 192 6.28 -8.12 6.62
C GLY A 192 6.90 -9.26 7.41
N VAL A 193 6.09 -10.12 8.00
CA VAL A 193 6.55 -11.17 8.92
C VAL A 193 5.96 -12.54 8.61
N THR A 194 6.74 -13.58 8.90
CA THR A 194 6.20 -14.93 9.09
C THR A 194 5.86 -15.11 10.57
N VAL A 195 4.66 -15.62 10.85
CA VAL A 195 4.22 -15.90 12.23
C VAL A 195 4.08 -17.39 12.48
N ARG A 196 4.31 -17.83 13.71
CA ARG A 196 3.83 -19.11 14.22
C ARG A 196 2.55 -18.88 15.02
N ALA A 197 1.49 -19.63 14.74
CA ALA A 197 0.22 -19.50 15.46
C ALA A 197 -0.57 -20.81 15.44
N GLY A 198 -1.49 -20.96 16.39
CA GLY A 198 -2.48 -22.04 16.40
C GLY A 198 -3.56 -21.82 15.34
N SER A 199 -4.02 -22.91 14.72
CA SER A 199 -4.98 -22.85 13.60
C SER A 199 -6.36 -22.30 13.96
N ALA A 200 -6.73 -22.26 15.25
CA ALA A 200 -7.97 -21.64 15.71
C ALA A 200 -7.83 -20.12 15.93
N VAL A 201 -6.61 -19.58 15.82
CA VAL A 201 -6.30 -18.15 15.96
C VAL A 201 -5.96 -17.53 14.61
N VAL A 202 -5.17 -18.25 13.80
CA VAL A 202 -4.81 -17.86 12.44
C VAL A 202 -4.84 -19.10 11.56
N ASP A 203 -5.77 -19.15 10.60
CA ASP A 203 -5.79 -20.18 9.58
C ASP A 203 -4.68 -19.89 8.56
N GLN A 204 -3.81 -20.87 8.32
CA GLN A 204 -2.65 -20.70 7.45
C GLN A 204 -3.07 -20.34 6.02
N GLN A 205 -4.11 -20.98 5.48
CA GLN A 205 -4.52 -20.73 4.10
C GLN A 205 -5.16 -19.35 3.97
N ALA A 206 -6.06 -19.00 4.88
CA ALA A 206 -6.69 -17.69 4.92
C ALA A 206 -5.65 -16.57 5.06
N ALA A 207 -4.79 -16.61 6.08
CA ALA A 207 -3.88 -15.52 6.37
C ALA A 207 -2.79 -15.33 5.29
N ALA A 208 -2.30 -16.43 4.70
CA ALA A 208 -1.26 -16.35 3.68
C ALA A 208 -1.80 -16.05 2.27
N ARG A 209 -3.07 -16.37 1.96
CA ARG A 209 -3.58 -16.35 0.57
C ARG A 209 -4.79 -15.46 0.32
N SER A 210 -5.56 -15.08 1.36
CA SER A 210 -6.73 -14.23 1.15
C SER A 210 -6.34 -12.92 0.46
N CYS A 211 -7.29 -12.31 -0.25
CA CYS A 211 -7.09 -10.99 -0.83
C CYS A 211 -6.67 -9.96 0.26
N MET A 212 -5.62 -9.19 -0.01
CA MET A 212 -5.21 -8.08 0.85
C MET A 212 -5.79 -6.75 0.37
N TYR A 213 -6.68 -6.19 1.17
CA TYR A 213 -7.30 -4.89 0.94
C TYR A 213 -6.34 -3.73 1.21
N PHE A 214 -6.69 -2.53 0.72
CA PHE A 214 -5.91 -1.29 0.86
C PHE A 214 -4.49 -1.33 0.27
N THR A 215 -4.20 -2.32 -0.58
CA THR A 215 -2.84 -2.60 -1.04
C THR A 215 -2.81 -2.62 -2.55
N PHE A 216 -1.87 -1.86 -3.12
CA PHE A 216 -1.76 -1.75 -4.57
C PHE A 216 -1.03 -2.97 -5.14
N TRP A 217 0.05 -3.42 -4.49
CA TRP A 217 0.84 -4.53 -5.00
C TRP A 217 1.56 -5.38 -3.92
N ARG A 218 1.38 -6.70 -4.02
CA ARG A 218 2.25 -7.75 -3.46
C ARG A 218 2.49 -8.81 -4.53
N CYS A 219 3.69 -9.36 -4.64
CA CYS A 219 4.01 -10.39 -5.64
C CYS A 219 3.70 -11.82 -5.17
N TYR A 220 3.28 -12.00 -3.91
CA TYR A 220 3.07 -13.32 -3.31
C TYR A 220 1.61 -13.64 -2.95
N ARG A 221 0.69 -12.67 -3.12
CA ARG A 221 -0.73 -12.84 -2.81
C ARG A 221 -1.58 -11.88 -3.62
N ASP A 222 -2.87 -12.21 -3.73
CA ASP A 222 -3.86 -11.32 -4.32
C ASP A 222 -4.03 -10.07 -3.46
N VAL A 223 -4.25 -8.94 -4.13
CA VAL A 223 -4.40 -7.62 -3.52
C VAL A 223 -5.57 -6.88 -4.13
N GLN A 224 -6.14 -5.97 -3.36
CA GLN A 224 -7.25 -5.13 -3.78
C GLN A 224 -7.18 -3.73 -3.17
N ASP A 225 -7.22 -2.72 -4.02
CA ASP A 225 -7.49 -1.36 -3.59
C ASP A 225 -8.49 -0.68 -4.53
N LEU A 226 -8.90 0.54 -4.16
CA LEU A 226 -9.85 1.32 -4.95
C LEU A 226 -9.27 1.82 -6.29
N SER A 227 -8.01 1.51 -6.60
CA SER A 227 -7.37 1.90 -7.86
C SER A 227 -7.52 0.82 -8.93
N HIS A 228 -7.71 -0.44 -8.52
CA HIS A 228 -7.87 -1.55 -9.45
C HIS A 228 -9.16 -1.39 -10.27
N ASN A 229 -9.12 -1.83 -11.53
CA ASN A 229 -10.20 -1.70 -12.52
C ASN A 229 -10.53 -0.26 -12.98
N TRP A 230 -9.76 0.74 -12.58
CA TRP A 230 -9.86 2.11 -13.11
C TRP A 230 -8.88 2.36 -14.26
N GLY A 231 -9.21 3.34 -15.11
CA GLY A 231 -8.28 3.79 -16.17
C GLY A 231 -7.00 4.41 -15.61
N SER A 232 -5.95 4.46 -16.43
CA SER A 232 -4.57 4.82 -16.04
C SER A 232 -4.42 6.14 -15.29
N ASN A 233 -5.30 7.12 -15.52
CA ASN A 233 -5.30 8.39 -14.79
C ASN A 233 -6.21 8.38 -13.55
N SER A 234 -7.33 7.67 -13.61
CA SER A 234 -8.30 7.62 -12.51
C SER A 234 -7.78 6.80 -11.33
N GLN A 235 -6.95 5.78 -11.59
CA GLN A 235 -6.36 4.93 -10.54
C GLN A 235 -5.47 5.70 -9.56
N TRP A 236 -4.95 6.87 -9.94
CA TRP A 236 -4.12 7.67 -9.04
C TRP A 236 -4.95 8.50 -8.06
N ARG A 237 -6.25 8.70 -8.33
CA ARG A 237 -7.18 9.39 -7.41
C ARG A 237 -7.71 8.49 -6.30
N THR A 238 -6.99 7.42 -6.00
CA THR A 238 -7.25 6.57 -4.84
C THR A 238 -6.70 7.24 -3.60
N SER A 239 -7.51 7.32 -2.55
CA SER A 239 -7.09 7.89 -1.27
C SER A 239 -6.23 6.89 -0.51
N PHE A 240 -5.09 7.37 0.01
CA PHE A 240 -4.28 6.60 0.95
C PHE A 240 -5.00 6.41 2.28
N ARG A 241 -4.94 5.18 2.79
CA ARG A 241 -5.38 4.85 4.15
C ARG A 241 -4.33 5.32 5.15
N ARG A 242 -4.71 6.22 6.07
CA ARG A 242 -3.82 6.69 7.13
C ARG A 242 -4.06 5.96 8.44
N ASP A 243 -3.00 5.32 8.94
CA ASP A 243 -2.95 4.66 10.24
C ASP A 243 -1.93 5.41 11.14
N TYR A 244 -2.24 5.64 12.42
CA TYR A 244 -1.36 6.37 13.35
C TYR A 244 -1.15 5.64 14.68
N CYS A 245 0.08 5.68 15.19
CA CYS A 245 0.41 5.25 16.55
C CYS A 245 0.79 6.48 17.38
N VAL A 246 -0.06 6.88 18.33
CA VAL A 246 0.13 8.12 19.10
C VAL A 246 -0.49 8.00 20.47
N GLY A 247 0.23 8.44 21.51
CA GLY A 247 -0.33 8.53 22.87
C GLY A 247 -0.76 7.21 23.49
N GLY A 248 -0.20 6.07 23.04
CA GLY A 248 -0.65 4.74 23.47
C GLY A 248 -1.97 4.32 22.82
N GLU A 249 -2.30 4.87 21.66
CA GLU A 249 -3.46 4.49 20.85
C GLU A 249 -3.03 4.20 19.42
N LEU A 250 -3.74 3.25 18.81
CA LEU A 250 -3.58 2.83 17.41
C LEU A 250 -4.83 3.23 16.66
N HIS A 251 -4.71 4.23 15.80
CA HIS A 251 -5.80 4.73 14.98
C HIS A 251 -5.71 4.11 13.59
N TYR A 252 -6.77 3.44 13.17
CA TYR A 252 -6.87 2.82 11.85
C TYR A 252 -7.74 3.66 10.93
N ASN A 253 -7.27 3.91 9.71
CA ASN A 253 -7.99 4.56 8.62
C ASN A 253 -8.66 5.90 9.03
N THR A 254 -7.85 6.88 9.45
CA THR A 254 -8.31 8.15 10.00
C THR A 254 -9.02 9.08 9.01
N ASP A 255 -9.35 8.66 7.79
CA ASP A 255 -10.18 9.43 6.84
C ASP A 255 -11.41 8.64 6.38
N ALA A 256 -11.76 7.56 7.09
CA ALA A 256 -12.97 6.80 6.86
C ALA A 256 -14.21 7.69 6.86
N GLN A 257 -15.12 7.44 5.92
CA GLN A 257 -16.33 8.24 5.73
C GLN A 257 -17.30 8.15 6.93
N TRP A 258 -17.35 7.00 7.61
CA TRP A 258 -18.40 6.68 8.59
C TRP A 258 -17.89 6.60 10.04
N LYS A 259 -16.90 7.43 10.41
CA LYS A 259 -16.33 7.45 11.78
C LYS A 259 -17.38 7.58 12.88
N ASP A 260 -18.39 8.42 12.64
CA ASP A 260 -19.40 8.78 13.64
C ASP A 260 -20.68 7.94 13.53
N ASP A 261 -20.84 7.16 12.44
CA ASP A 261 -22.05 6.36 12.18
C ASP A 261 -21.69 5.04 11.49
N PRO A 262 -21.22 4.03 12.24
CA PRO A 262 -20.77 2.77 11.66
C PRO A 262 -21.95 2.09 10.95
N ARG A 263 -21.87 2.00 9.62
CA ARG A 263 -22.81 1.23 8.79
C ARG A 263 -22.99 -0.17 9.40
N PRO A 264 -24.18 -0.80 9.37
CA PRO A 264 -24.28 -2.23 9.66
C PRO A 264 -23.32 -3.02 8.75
N PRO A 265 -22.74 -4.15 9.21
CA PRO A 265 -21.90 -4.96 8.36
C PRO A 265 -22.67 -5.36 7.09
N ASP A 266 -21.95 -5.56 5.98
CA ASP A 266 -22.54 -6.25 4.84
C ASP A 266 -23.17 -7.56 5.32
N ASP A 267 -24.29 -7.97 4.71
CA ASP A 267 -25.13 -9.07 5.21
C ASP A 267 -24.36 -10.40 5.44
N ASP A 268 -23.18 -10.54 4.81
CA ASP A 268 -22.34 -11.74 4.82
C ASP A 268 -21.10 -11.67 5.76
N LEU A 269 -20.89 -10.55 6.48
CA LEU A 269 -19.75 -10.38 7.39
C LEU A 269 -20.20 -10.23 8.85
N THR A 270 -19.50 -10.92 9.75
CA THR A 270 -19.61 -10.66 11.18
C THR A 270 -18.88 -9.36 11.55
N THR A 271 -19.22 -8.77 12.71
CA THR A 271 -18.51 -7.60 13.25
C THR A 271 -17.02 -7.86 13.42
N GLN A 272 -16.63 -9.07 13.83
CA GLN A 272 -15.22 -9.43 14.01
C GLN A 272 -14.48 -9.51 12.68
N GLU A 273 -15.08 -10.12 11.65
CA GLU A 273 -14.44 -10.22 10.32
C GLU A 273 -14.24 -8.85 9.68
N ARG A 274 -15.18 -7.93 9.88
CA ARG A 274 -15.02 -6.54 9.44
C ARG A 274 -13.88 -5.83 10.19
N LEU A 275 -13.79 -6.05 11.50
CA LEU A 275 -12.67 -5.54 12.29
C LEU A 275 -11.34 -6.16 11.83
N ASP A 276 -11.31 -7.45 11.49
CA ASP A 276 -10.12 -8.13 10.98
C ASP A 276 -9.72 -7.60 9.59
N LEU A 277 -10.67 -7.33 8.70
CA LEU A 277 -10.41 -6.65 7.42
C LEU A 277 -9.80 -5.26 7.64
N LEU A 278 -10.22 -4.51 8.65
CA LEU A 278 -9.59 -3.24 8.97
C LEU A 278 -8.20 -3.44 9.59
N ARG A 279 -8.05 -4.33 10.58
CA ARG A 279 -6.80 -4.51 11.33
C ARG A 279 -5.74 -5.22 10.50
N PHE A 280 -6.04 -6.40 9.96
CA PHE A 280 -5.12 -7.24 9.19
C PHE A 280 -5.09 -6.91 7.70
N ARG A 281 -6.10 -6.19 7.17
CA ARG A 281 -6.30 -5.96 5.73
C ARG A 281 -6.74 -7.20 4.95
N HIS A 282 -7.05 -8.30 5.63
CA HIS A 282 -7.48 -9.56 5.00
C HIS A 282 -8.14 -10.47 6.05
N GLY A 283 -8.79 -11.55 5.60
CA GLY A 283 -9.34 -12.58 6.48
C GLY A 283 -8.24 -13.46 7.10
N VAL A 284 -8.30 -13.66 8.42
CA VAL A 284 -7.28 -14.44 9.18
C VAL A 284 -7.73 -15.84 9.57
N LEU A 285 -9.05 -16.08 9.72
CA LEU A 285 -9.60 -17.39 10.06
C LEU A 285 -10.27 -18.09 8.88
N ARG A 286 -10.65 -17.32 7.85
CA ARG A 286 -11.15 -17.84 6.57
C ARG A 286 -10.90 -16.80 5.49
N ASP A 287 -10.93 -17.26 4.24
CA ASP A 287 -10.95 -16.37 3.09
C ASP A 287 -12.32 -15.68 2.98
N LEU A 288 -12.27 -14.35 2.81
CA LEU A 288 -13.44 -13.48 2.69
C LEU A 288 -13.70 -13.07 1.23
N GLY A 289 -12.82 -13.46 0.29
CA GLY A 289 -12.90 -13.11 -1.11
C GLY A 289 -12.48 -11.67 -1.42
N THR A 290 -12.85 -11.20 -2.62
CA THR A 290 -12.44 -9.90 -3.19
C THR A 290 -13.58 -8.87 -3.24
N ASP A 291 -14.74 -9.19 -2.68
CA ASP A 291 -15.95 -8.40 -2.87
C ASP A 291 -16.42 -7.72 -1.56
N CYS A 292 -15.55 -7.64 -0.55
CA CYS A 292 -15.83 -6.90 0.69
C CYS A 292 -15.58 -5.38 0.52
N TRP A 293 -16.21 -4.57 1.38
CA TRP A 293 -16.03 -3.11 1.38
C TRP A 293 -15.50 -2.55 2.72
N PRO A 294 -14.20 -2.75 3.06
CA PRO A 294 -13.66 -2.27 4.33
C PRO A 294 -13.24 -0.78 4.32
N TYR A 295 -13.31 -0.10 3.18
CA TYR A 295 -12.64 1.18 2.95
C TYR A 295 -13.16 2.35 3.79
N ASP A 296 -14.38 2.24 4.30
CA ASP A 296 -15.02 3.27 5.12
C ASP A 296 -15.01 2.94 6.62
N ASP A 297 -14.26 1.93 7.03
CA ASP A 297 -14.17 1.50 8.42
C ASP A 297 -13.08 2.26 9.18
N TYR A 298 -13.38 2.59 10.43
CA TYR A 298 -12.47 3.26 11.36
C TYR A 298 -12.46 2.54 12.69
N PHE A 299 -11.31 2.50 13.35
CA PHE A 299 -11.19 1.91 14.67
C PHE A 299 -10.03 2.55 15.45
N VAL A 300 -10.18 2.58 16.77
CA VAL A 300 -9.10 2.96 17.70
C VAL A 300 -9.00 1.88 18.75
N GLU A 301 -7.78 1.45 19.05
CA GLU A 301 -7.52 0.58 20.20
C GLU A 301 -6.33 1.07 21.03
N PRO A 302 -6.32 0.81 22.34
CA PRO A 302 -5.18 1.11 23.19
C PRO A 302 -3.98 0.23 22.85
N TRP A 303 -2.79 0.78 23.05
CA TRP A 303 -1.48 0.14 22.94
C TRP A 303 -0.67 0.37 24.22
N HIS A 304 -0.11 -0.70 24.76
CA HIS A 304 0.54 -0.74 26.07
C HIS A 304 1.90 -1.43 26.00
#